data_AF-A0A9E0QNF0-F1
#
_entry.id   AF-A0A9E0QNF0-F1
#
_cell.length_a   1.000
_cell.length_b   1.000
_cell.length_c   1.000
_cell.angle_alpha   90.00
_cell.angle_beta   90.00
_cell.angle_gamma   90.00
#
_symmetry.space_group_name_H-M   'P 1'
#
loop_
_entity.id
_entity.type
_entity.pdbx_description
1 polymer ?
#
loop_
_entity_poly.entity_id
_entity_poly.type
_entity_poly.pdbx_seq_one_letter_code
_entity_poly.pdbx_strand_id
1 'polypeptide(L)'
;MQIKDLCTHCDYWTISTIEHDGINATFTCTHCKNKFQLPWNTETRFLIRSLRQSIKKRTKEYPELRELKKPGDFIKVEAKINQTSN
;
A
#
# COMPACT_ATOMS: atom_id res chain seq x y z
N MET A 1 12.77 4.11 -0.15
CA MET A 1 11.79 4.29 -1.25
C MET A 1 10.38 4.43 -0.69
N GLN A 2 9.40 4.89 -1.47
CA GLN A 2 8.00 4.98 -1.06
C GLN A 2 7.11 4.22 -2.04
N ILE A 3 6.06 3.60 -1.53
CA ILE A 3 5.00 2.95 -2.32
C ILE A 3 3.62 3.30 -1.76
N LYS A 4 2.59 3.17 -2.59
CA LYS A 4 1.20 3.18 -2.14
C LYS A 4 0.75 1.73 -2.01
N ASP A 5 0.18 1.37 -0.86
CA ASP A 5 -0.32 0.04 -0.59
C ASP A 5 -1.46 0.06 0.43
N LEU A 6 -2.10 -1.09 0.61
CA LEU A 6 -3.08 -1.32 1.66
C LEU A 6 -2.33 -1.82 2.89
N CYS A 7 -2.38 -1.07 3.98
CA CYS A 7 -1.83 -1.53 5.24
C CYS A 7 -2.81 -2.48 5.91
N THR A 8 -2.45 -3.77 6.03
CA THR A 8 -3.28 -4.80 6.67
C THR A 8 -3.39 -4.66 8.19
N HIS A 9 -2.65 -3.72 8.80
CA HIS A 9 -2.73 -3.44 10.23
C HIS A 9 -3.84 -2.44 10.57
N CYS A 10 -4.04 -1.43 9.71
CA CYS A 10 -5.06 -0.40 9.93
C CYS A 10 -6.18 -0.39 8.88
N ASP A 11 -6.09 -1.22 7.84
CA ASP A 11 -7.04 -1.34 6.74
C ASP A 11 -7.25 -0.05 5.93
N TYR A 12 -6.23 0.80 5.88
CA TYR A 12 -6.21 1.99 5.04
C TYR A 12 -5.25 1.84 3.87
N TRP A 13 -5.64 2.37 2.71
CA TRP A 13 -4.72 2.66 1.63
C TRP A 13 -3.88 3.87 2.04
N THR A 14 -2.56 3.73 1.99
CA THR A 14 -1.63 4.73 2.52
C THR A 14 -0.35 4.71 1.71
N ILE A 15 0.53 5.66 1.99
CA ILE A 15 1.93 5.56 1.60
C ILE A 15 2.68 4.75 2.65
N SER A 16 3.51 3.82 2.21
CA SER A 16 4.47 3.09 3.03
C SER A 16 5.90 3.43 2.59
N THR A 17 6.78 3.66 3.56
CA THR A 17 8.22 3.78 3.31
C THR A 17 8.87 2.41 3.36
N ILE A 18 9.85 2.19 2.50
CA ILE A 18 10.65 0.96 2.47
C ILE A 18 12.11 1.36 2.53
N GLU A 19 12.81 0.88 3.54
CA GLU A 19 14.25 1.04 3.73
C GLU A 19 14.89 -0.35 3.69
N HIS A 20 16.05 -0.49 3.06
CA HIS A 20 16.75 -1.77 3.04
C HIS A 20 18.22 -1.59 3.43
N ASP A 21 18.75 -2.55 4.17
CA ASP A 21 20.16 -2.60 4.59
C ASP A 21 21.01 -3.53 3.70
N GLY A 22 20.39 -4.13 2.67
CA GLY A 22 21.01 -5.10 1.77
C GLY A 22 20.69 -6.56 2.13
N ILE A 23 20.22 -6.81 3.36
CA ILE A 23 19.82 -8.13 3.87
C ILE A 23 18.31 -8.19 4.04
N ASN A 24 17.74 -7.15 4.65
CA ASN A 24 16.32 -7.00 4.94
C ASN A 24 15.78 -5.69 4.37
N ALA A 25 14.48 -5.68 4.08
CA ALA A 25 13.70 -4.51 3.77
C ALA A 25 12.68 -4.28 4.89
N THR A 26 12.73 -3.10 5.51
CA THR A 26 11.78 -2.65 6.52
C THR A 26 10.72 -1.81 5.84
N PHE A 27 9.48 -2.28 5.89
CA PHE A 27 8.29 -1.57 5.43
C PHE A 27 7.66 -0.85 6.62
N THR A 28 7.35 0.43 6.46
CA THR A 28 6.71 1.24 7.49
C THR A 28 5.48 1.94 6.91
N CYS A 29 4.32 1.66 7.48
CA CYS A 29 3.10 2.38 7.17
C CYS A 29 3.21 3.83 7.67
N THR A 30 3.03 4.81 6.79
CA THR A 30 3.18 6.22 7.21
C THR A 30 1.99 6.74 8.01
N HIS A 31 0.84 6.06 7.94
CA HIS A 31 -0.37 6.37 8.71
C HIS A 31 -0.29 5.83 10.15
N CYS A 32 -0.26 4.51 10.34
CA CYS A 32 -0.30 3.89 11.68
C CYS A 32 1.07 3.60 12.29
N LYS A 33 2.17 3.87 11.56
CA LYS A 33 3.56 3.61 11.97
C LYS A 33 3.90 2.13 12.21
N ASN A 34 3.00 1.20 11.85
CA ASN A 34 3.30 -0.22 11.88
C ASN A 34 4.50 -0.54 10.99
N LYS A 35 5.39 -1.40 11.48
CA LYS A 35 6.61 -1.82 10.79
C LYS A 35 6.63 -3.33 10.64
N PHE A 36 7.07 -3.81 9.49
CA PHE A 36 7.37 -5.21 9.28
C PHE A 36 8.61 -5.36 8.40
N GLN A 37 9.26 -6.51 8.51
CA GLN A 37 10.49 -6.80 7.78
C GLN A 37 10.30 -7.99 6.85
N LEU A 38 10.90 -7.90 5.68
CA LEU A 38 11.00 -8.99 4.72
C LEU A 38 12.46 -9.10 4.26
N PRO A 39 12.95 -10.31 3.89
CA PRO A 39 14.27 -10.45 3.28
C PRO A 39 14.41 -9.60 2.02
N TRP A 40 15.55 -8.96 1.80
CA TRP A 40 15.83 -8.17 0.59
C TRP A 40 16.26 -9.05 -0.58
N ASN A 41 15.38 -9.96 -0.98
CA ASN A 41 15.59 -10.90 -2.07
C ASN A 41 14.75 -10.55 -3.33
N THR A 42 14.84 -11.40 -4.34
CA THR A 42 14.10 -11.25 -5.60
C THR A 42 12.58 -11.25 -5.39
N GLU A 43 12.06 -12.06 -4.48
CA GLU A 43 10.62 -12.16 -4.19
C GLU A 43 10.07 -10.86 -3.61
N THR A 44 10.78 -10.26 -2.63
CA THR A 44 10.41 -8.97 -2.06
C THR A 44 10.43 -7.85 -3.11
N ARG A 45 11.40 -7.88 -4.04
CA ARG A 45 11.43 -6.93 -5.17
C ARG A 45 10.23 -7.13 -6.11
N PHE A 46 9.84 -8.38 -6.38
CA PHE A 46 8.63 -8.68 -7.16
C PHE A 46 7.35 -8.24 -6.44
N LEU A 47 7.25 -8.44 -5.12
CA LEU A 47 6.14 -7.96 -4.31
C LEU A 47 5.98 -6.43 -4.44
N ILE A 48 7.07 -5.67 -4.27
CA ILE A 48 7.06 -4.21 -4.43
C ILE A 48 6.55 -3.80 -5.83
N ARG A 49 7.00 -4.50 -6.88
CA ARG A 49 6.53 -4.26 -8.25
C ARG A 49 5.05 -4.58 -8.40
N SER A 50 4.58 -5.69 -7.82
CA SER A 50 3.19 -6.12 -7.83
C SER A 50 2.28 -5.10 -7.14
N LEU A 51 2.67 -4.60 -5.96
CA LEU A 51 1.93 -3.57 -5.24
C LEU A 51 1.76 -2.30 -6.08
N ARG A 52 2.82 -1.84 -6.77
CA ARG A 52 2.76 -0.70 -7.69
C ARG A 52 1.81 -0.91 -8.86
N GLN A 53 1.70 -2.13 -9.39
CA GLN A 53 0.73 -2.44 -10.45
C GLN A 53 -0.70 -2.54 -9.89
N SER A 54 -0.86 -3.15 -8.72
CA SER A 54 -2.14 -3.28 -8.02
C SER A 54 -2.76 -1.91 -7.76
N ILE A 55 -2.00 -0.95 -7.21
CA ILE A 55 -2.52 0.40 -6.98
C ILE A 55 -2.93 1.08 -8.29
N LYS A 56 -2.13 0.96 -9.36
CA LYS A 56 -2.46 1.54 -10.67
C LYS A 56 -3.79 1.00 -11.22
N LYS A 57 -4.07 -0.30 -11.02
CA LYS A 57 -5.35 -0.90 -11.40
C LYS A 57 -6.49 -0.37 -10.52
N ARG A 58 -6.31 -0.35 -9.20
CA ARG A 58 -7.34 0.12 -8.25
C ARG A 58 -7.66 1.60 -8.39
N THR A 59 -6.71 2.44 -8.78
CA THR A 59 -6.95 3.86 -9.08
C THR A 59 -7.92 4.09 -10.25
N LYS A 60 -8.21 3.07 -11.08
CA LYS A 60 -9.28 3.14 -12.08
C LYS A 60 -10.67 2.97 -11.46
N GLU A 61 -10.79 2.08 -10.46
CA GLU A 61 -12.04 1.76 -9.76
C GLU A 61 -12.35 2.78 -8.64
N TYR A 62 -11.29 3.27 -7.99
CA TYR A 62 -11.30 4.18 -6.85
C TYR A 62 -10.37 5.37 -7.15
N PRO A 63 -10.86 6.39 -7.89
CA PRO A 63 -10.06 7.55 -8.29
C PRO A 63 -9.48 8.35 -7.12
N GLU A 64 -10.11 8.32 -5.95
CA GLU A 64 -9.65 8.95 -4.72
C GLU A 64 -8.25 8.49 -4.32
N LEU A 65 -7.83 7.27 -4.67
CA LEU A 65 -6.47 6.76 -4.44
C LEU A 65 -5.37 7.59 -5.13
N ARG A 66 -5.73 8.47 -6.09
CA ARG A 66 -4.80 9.46 -6.69
C ARG A 66 -4.35 10.50 -5.68
N GLU A 67 -5.17 10.79 -4.68
CA GLU A 67 -4.93 11.83 -3.68
C GLU A 67 -3.91 11.43 -2.61
N LEU A 68 -3.54 10.14 -2.52
CA LEU A 68 -2.39 9.68 -1.72
C LEU A 68 -1.09 10.23 -2.33
N LYS A 69 -0.64 11.42 -1.94
CA LYS A 69 0.50 12.13 -2.55
C LYS A 69 1.69 12.22 -1.59
N LYS A 70 1.43 12.27 -0.29
CA LYS A 70 2.43 12.53 0.75
C LYS A 70 2.40 11.47 1.86
N PRO A 71 3.55 11.16 2.49
CA PRO A 71 3.59 10.37 3.71
C PRO A 71 2.61 10.90 4.76
N GLY A 72 1.80 10.02 5.33
CA GLY A 72 0.74 10.36 6.27
C GLY A 72 -0.65 10.40 5.64
N ASP A 73 -0.77 10.52 4.32
CA ASP A 73 -2.07 10.42 3.63
C ASP A 73 -2.64 9.01 3.76
N PHE A 74 -3.94 8.91 4.03
CA PHE A 74 -4.66 7.66 4.14
C PHE A 74 -6.05 7.78 3.54
N ILE A 75 -6.52 6.70 2.91
CA ILE A 75 -7.84 6.60 2.31
C ILE A 75 -8.45 5.27 2.70
N LYS A 76 -9.65 5.32 3.28
CA LYS A 76 -10.49 4.14 3.43
C LYS A 76 -11.35 4.04 2.19
N VAL A 77 -11.11 3.01 1.41
CA VAL A 77 -12.00 2.67 0.31
C VAL A 77 -13.07 1.79 0.91
N GLU A 78 -14.29 2.30 1.03
CA GLU A 78 -15.44 1.43 1.24
C GLU A 78 -15.57 0.57 -0.02
N ALA A 79 -15.55 -0.76 0.15
CA ALA A 79 -15.93 -1.63 -0.95
C ALA A 79 -17.28 -1.11 -1.45
N LYS A 80 -17.42 -0.86 -2.76
CA LYS A 80 -18.74 -0.73 -3.36
C LYS A 80 -19.43 -2.07 -3.12
N ILE A 81 -20.12 -2.18 -1.99
CA ILE A 81 -21.14 -3.18 -1.79
C ILE A 81 -22.07 -2.86 -2.94
N ASN A 82 -22.03 -3.69 -3.99
CA ASN A 82 -23.13 -3.75 -4.91
C ASN A 82 -24.34 -3.95 -4.00
N GLN A 83 -25.11 -2.89 -3.80
CA GLN A 83 -26.49 -2.98 -3.40
C GLN A 83 -27.18 -3.69 -4.57
N THR A 84 -27.00 -5.00 -4.66
CA THR A 84 -27.94 -5.88 -5.34
C THR A 84 -29.12 -5.99 -4.38
N SER A 85 -29.86 -4.90 -4.30
CA SER A 85 -31.24 -4.92 -3.86
C SER A 85 -32.06 -5.51 -5.01
N ASN A 86 -32.84 -6.53 -4.67
CA ASN A 86 -33.81 -7.30 -5.46
C ASN A 86 -33.34 -8.67 -5.94
#